data_AF-A0A7S3LCE2-F1
#
_entry.id   AF-A0A7S3LCE2-F1
#
_cell.length_a   1.000
_cell.length_b   1.000
_cell.length_c   1.000
_cell.angle_alpha   90.00
_cell.angle_beta   90.00
_cell.angle_gamma   90.00
#
_symmetry.space_group_name_H-M   'P 1'
#
loop_
_entity.id
_entity.type
_entity.pdbx_description
1 polymer ?
#
loop_
_entity_poly.entity_id
_entity_poly.type
_entity_poly.pdbx_seq_one_letter_code
_entity_poly.pdbx_strand_id
1 'polypeptide(L)'
;MGLFNKMDDKRSTSVPREMEMGKNKGNTTTASGITKAKSSPSVVKKPESAPNKTRTQIAVRLNGAIQNNPKLSGRSQDVVPLTRDCERLIKHLQEFVAAARAYQRSMIDLESHRTNLFRKTETLARDTNLSEVVEPEASDMGRILQTLQAKVKSGGPKHARIYEDSIIDYAVEWKSILERMMESENSNAHQLHKTVQHYEVKVDKLRKQISDKDKKGGKSASPGQKDKLERNEDKLSKAWEEYDAASTRTANLLEEATKMGWNDFHPLAQAMIAFEQERGKDEQDIWDCVGTIQDQFVAVVSMHDNPVHSPGAISKEEKNDVPPIHALEDEIDSTEQTELIENPADYDETHEEVKAEC
;
A
#
# COMPACT_ATOMS: atom_id res chain seq x y z
N MET A 1 38.60 -12.15 -32.91
CA MET A 1 37.82 -13.41 -32.93
C MET A 1 36.69 -13.23 -31.93
N GLY A 2 35.52 -12.69 -32.31
CA GLY A 2 34.42 -13.38 -33.01
C GLY A 2 33.41 -13.83 -31.93
N LEU A 3 32.10 -13.58 -31.95
CA LEU A 3 31.15 -13.09 -32.94
C LEU A 3 29.96 -12.52 -32.14
N PHE A 4 29.53 -11.29 -32.44
CA PHE A 4 28.25 -10.73 -31.98
C PHE A 4 27.21 -11.01 -33.07
N ASN A 5 26.22 -11.86 -32.78
CA ASN A 5 25.11 -12.13 -33.70
C ASN A 5 24.05 -11.03 -33.58
N LYS A 6 23.86 -10.31 -34.67
CA LYS A 6 22.66 -9.52 -34.96
C LYS A 6 21.49 -10.47 -35.26
N MET A 7 20.35 -10.23 -34.63
CA MET A 7 19.06 -10.69 -35.13
C MET A 7 18.23 -9.45 -35.43
N ASP A 8 18.16 -9.11 -36.71
CA ASP A 8 16.99 -8.49 -37.30
C ASP A 8 16.00 -9.63 -37.59
N ASP A 9 14.75 -9.52 -37.14
CA ASP A 9 13.68 -9.86 -38.07
C ASP A 9 12.33 -9.20 -37.76
N LYS A 10 11.79 -8.70 -38.85
CA LYS A 10 10.50 -8.03 -39.02
C LYS A 10 9.37 -9.02 -38.76
N ARG A 11 8.30 -8.59 -38.08
CA ARG A 11 6.94 -9.06 -38.40
C ARG A 11 5.91 -7.96 -38.22
N SER A 12 5.59 -7.40 -39.38
CA SER A 12 4.34 -6.72 -39.70
C SER A 12 3.22 -7.76 -39.77
N THR A 13 2.10 -7.54 -39.09
CA THR A 13 0.78 -8.00 -39.52
C THR A 13 -0.29 -7.07 -38.96
N SER A 14 -0.84 -6.27 -39.87
CA SER A 14 -2.13 -5.60 -39.83
C SER A 14 -3.28 -6.54 -39.46
N VAL A 15 -4.24 -6.08 -38.65
CA VAL A 15 -5.61 -6.62 -38.61
C VAL A 15 -6.61 -5.47 -38.78
N PRO A 16 -7.66 -5.62 -39.60
CA PRO A 16 -8.56 -4.53 -39.97
C PRO A 16 -9.67 -4.32 -38.95
N ARG A 17 -10.16 -3.08 -38.97
CA ARG A 17 -11.27 -2.51 -38.21
C ARG A 17 -12.59 -2.83 -38.93
N GLU A 18 -13.42 -3.71 -38.37
CA GLU A 18 -14.81 -3.86 -38.81
C GLU A 18 -15.72 -2.91 -38.01
N MET A 19 -16.41 -2.05 -38.75
CA MET A 19 -17.55 -1.27 -38.28
C MET A 19 -18.81 -2.11 -38.49
N GLU A 20 -19.53 -2.44 -37.41
CA GLU A 20 -20.93 -2.84 -37.53
C GLU A 20 -21.84 -1.68 -37.12
N MET A 21 -22.52 -1.12 -38.13
CA MET A 21 -23.67 -0.24 -37.95
C MET A 21 -24.94 -1.06 -37.73
N GLY A 22 -25.30 -1.25 -36.47
CA GLY A 22 -26.62 -1.74 -36.07
C GLY A 22 -27.64 -0.61 -36.00
N LYS A 23 -28.35 -0.37 -37.11
CA LYS A 23 -29.62 0.38 -37.12
C LYS A 23 -30.65 -0.40 -36.31
N ASN A 24 -31.23 0.21 -35.27
CA ASN A 24 -32.51 -0.29 -34.77
C ASN A 24 -33.57 0.83 -34.75
N LYS A 25 -34.71 0.47 -35.34
CA LYS A 25 -35.86 1.30 -35.62
C LYS A 25 -36.67 1.53 -34.35
N GLY A 26 -37.37 2.65 -34.32
CA GLY A 26 -38.12 3.12 -33.18
C GLY A 26 -39.33 2.29 -32.80
N ASN A 27 -39.90 2.67 -31.66
CA ASN A 27 -41.33 2.59 -31.41
C ASN A 27 -41.74 3.74 -30.49
N THR A 28 -42.54 4.62 -31.05
CA THR A 28 -43.49 5.52 -30.38
C THR A 28 -44.53 4.71 -29.61
N THR A 29 -44.94 5.15 -28.41
CA THR A 29 -46.35 5.41 -28.00
C THR A 29 -46.40 5.77 -26.50
N THR A 30 -46.73 7.03 -26.24
CA THR A 30 -47.68 7.57 -25.24
C THR A 30 -48.15 6.68 -24.08
N ALA A 31 -48.02 7.17 -22.84
CA ALA A 31 -49.16 7.35 -21.93
C ALA A 31 -48.75 8.13 -20.66
N SER A 32 -49.51 9.19 -20.42
CA SER A 32 -49.49 10.04 -19.23
C SER A 32 -50.06 9.28 -18.03
N GLY A 33 -49.42 9.41 -16.87
CA GLY A 33 -49.83 8.75 -15.63
C GLY A 33 -49.24 9.44 -14.41
N ILE A 34 -49.75 10.63 -14.10
CA ILE A 34 -49.43 11.34 -12.85
C ILE A 34 -50.12 10.58 -11.71
N THR A 35 -49.34 9.84 -10.93
CA THR A 35 -49.78 9.33 -9.62
C THR A 35 -48.88 9.93 -8.54
N LYS A 36 -49.54 10.60 -7.59
CA LYS A 36 -48.94 11.33 -6.46
C LYS A 36 -48.57 10.31 -5.38
N ALA A 37 -47.31 9.86 -5.38
CA ALA A 37 -46.78 8.96 -4.35
C ALA A 37 -46.26 9.75 -3.13
N LYS A 38 -46.72 9.34 -1.95
CA LYS A 38 -46.25 9.82 -0.63
C LYS A 38 -44.75 9.49 -0.48
N SER A 39 -43.96 10.51 -0.18
CA SER A 39 -42.53 10.41 0.14
C SER A 39 -42.34 9.81 1.53
N SER A 40 -41.97 8.54 1.58
CA SER A 40 -41.33 7.94 2.75
C SER A 40 -39.83 8.23 2.70
N PRO A 41 -39.16 8.49 3.83
CA PRO A 41 -37.73 8.79 3.87
C PRO A 41 -36.94 7.58 3.37
N SER A 42 -36.30 7.74 2.22
CA SER A 42 -35.36 6.78 1.66
C SER A 42 -34.14 6.71 2.59
N VAL A 43 -34.03 5.61 3.33
CA VAL A 43 -32.80 5.24 4.02
C VAL A 43 -31.75 5.03 2.93
N VAL A 44 -30.86 6.01 2.78
CA VAL A 44 -29.66 5.92 1.95
C VAL A 44 -28.83 4.77 2.51
N LYS A 45 -29.01 3.56 1.98
CA LYS A 45 -28.09 2.45 2.20
C LYS A 45 -26.74 2.92 1.68
N LYS A 46 -25.81 3.15 2.62
CA LYS A 46 -24.39 3.36 2.37
C LYS A 46 -23.96 2.31 1.35
N PRO A 47 -23.39 2.69 0.19
CA PRO A 47 -22.96 1.71 -0.80
C PRO A 47 -21.98 0.78 -0.12
N GLU A 48 -22.37 -0.48 0.01
CA GLU A 48 -21.52 -1.56 0.46
C GLU A 48 -20.40 -1.65 -0.58
N SER A 49 -19.25 -1.07 -0.24
CA SER A 49 -18.09 -1.01 -1.13
C SER A 49 -17.81 -2.43 -1.58
N ALA A 50 -17.93 -2.69 -2.89
CA ALA A 50 -17.68 -4.01 -3.45
C ALA A 50 -16.34 -4.53 -2.89
N PRO A 51 -16.29 -5.79 -2.43
CA PRO A 51 -15.09 -6.34 -1.81
C PRO A 51 -13.90 -6.10 -2.74
N ASN A 52 -12.89 -5.41 -2.22
CA ASN A 52 -11.70 -4.99 -2.95
C ASN A 52 -11.12 -6.22 -3.68
N LYS A 53 -11.20 -6.26 -5.02
CA LYS A 53 -10.82 -7.44 -5.83
C LYS A 53 -9.35 -7.82 -5.65
N THR A 54 -8.54 -6.90 -5.12
CA THR A 54 -7.14 -7.07 -4.75
C THR A 54 -6.95 -7.96 -3.51
N ARG A 55 -7.89 -7.91 -2.55
CA ARG A 55 -7.89 -8.70 -1.30
C ARG A 55 -7.73 -10.19 -1.53
N THR A 56 -8.30 -10.69 -2.62
CA THR A 56 -8.27 -12.10 -2.95
C THR A 56 -7.01 -12.50 -3.70
N GLN A 57 -6.31 -11.61 -4.42
CA GLN A 57 -5.23 -12.05 -5.31
C GLN A 57 -3.95 -12.47 -4.57
N ILE A 58 -3.50 -11.66 -3.60
CA ILE A 58 -2.30 -11.98 -2.79
C ILE A 58 -2.51 -13.30 -2.03
N ALA A 59 -3.63 -13.39 -1.31
CA ALA A 59 -3.97 -14.59 -0.56
C ALA A 59 -4.16 -15.82 -1.47
N VAL A 60 -4.79 -15.68 -2.64
CA VAL A 60 -4.96 -16.79 -3.60
C VAL A 60 -3.61 -17.26 -4.13
N ARG A 61 -2.70 -16.35 -4.48
CA ARG A 61 -1.35 -16.68 -4.94
C ARG A 61 -0.57 -17.46 -3.89
N LEU A 62 -0.51 -16.93 -2.66
CA LEU A 62 0.21 -17.56 -1.55
C LEU A 62 -0.39 -18.94 -1.18
N ASN A 63 -1.72 -19.05 -1.11
CA ASN A 63 -2.38 -20.34 -0.90
C ASN A 63 -2.12 -21.33 -2.06
N GLY A 64 -2.06 -20.81 -3.30
CA GLY A 64 -1.69 -21.59 -4.47
C GLY A 64 -0.30 -22.20 -4.34
N ALA A 65 0.68 -21.46 -3.83
CA ALA A 65 2.03 -21.98 -3.62
C ALA A 65 2.09 -23.07 -2.54
N ILE A 66 1.28 -22.96 -1.48
CA ILE A 66 1.14 -24.00 -0.46
C ILE A 66 0.56 -25.30 -1.07
N GLN A 67 -0.45 -25.18 -1.93
CA GLN A 67 -1.19 -26.34 -2.46
C GLN A 67 -0.51 -27.00 -3.67
N ASN A 68 0.14 -26.22 -4.54
CA ASN A 68 0.59 -26.69 -5.85
C ASN A 68 2.04 -27.20 -5.90
N ASN A 69 2.83 -27.04 -4.82
CA ASN A 69 4.24 -27.45 -4.78
C ASN A 69 4.58 -28.55 -3.74
N PRO A 70 3.91 -29.71 -3.73
CA PRO A 70 4.21 -30.78 -2.76
C PRO A 70 5.52 -31.55 -3.05
N LYS A 71 6.24 -31.26 -4.14
CA LYS A 71 7.30 -32.15 -4.67
C LYS A 71 8.72 -31.91 -4.13
N LEU A 72 8.93 -30.91 -3.28
CA LEU A 72 10.26 -30.58 -2.76
C LEU A 72 10.35 -30.97 -1.27
N SER A 73 10.58 -32.24 -0.96
CA SER A 73 10.84 -32.68 0.42
C SER A 73 12.21 -32.20 0.92
N GLY A 74 12.41 -32.18 2.24
CA GLY A 74 13.70 -31.87 2.86
C GLY A 74 14.07 -30.38 2.89
N ARG A 75 13.10 -29.48 2.78
CA ARG A 75 13.33 -28.01 2.79
C ARG A 75 13.35 -27.39 4.19
N SER A 76 13.39 -28.20 5.25
CA SER A 76 13.41 -27.71 6.63
C SER A 76 14.56 -26.73 6.92
N GLN A 77 15.70 -26.89 6.24
CA GLN A 77 16.85 -26.00 6.36
C GLN A 77 16.62 -24.60 5.76
N ASP A 78 15.72 -24.48 4.78
CA ASP A 78 15.41 -23.21 4.12
C ASP A 78 14.46 -22.32 4.94
N VAL A 79 13.70 -22.90 5.88
CA VAL A 79 12.64 -22.18 6.61
C VAL A 79 13.20 -20.99 7.39
N VAL A 80 14.34 -21.16 8.09
CA VAL A 80 14.95 -20.10 8.90
C VAL A 80 15.41 -18.91 8.05
N PRO A 81 16.24 -19.07 7.00
CA PRO A 81 16.65 -17.93 6.17
C PRO A 81 15.46 -17.27 5.46
N LEU A 82 14.51 -18.06 4.94
CA LEU A 82 13.31 -17.51 4.28
C LEU A 82 12.40 -16.75 5.24
N THR A 83 12.31 -17.18 6.52
CA THR A 83 11.55 -16.46 7.55
C THR A 83 12.16 -15.08 7.77
N ARG A 84 13.49 -14.98 7.88
CA ARG A 84 14.18 -13.69 8.05
C ARG A 84 13.99 -12.76 6.85
N ASP A 85 13.98 -13.31 5.64
CA ASP A 85 13.73 -12.51 4.43
C ASP A 85 12.28 -12.01 4.38
N CYS A 86 11.31 -12.84 4.80
CA CYS A 86 9.92 -12.44 4.91
C CYS A 86 9.70 -11.37 6.01
N GLU A 87 10.32 -11.52 7.17
CA GLU A 87 10.31 -10.51 8.25
C GLU A 87 10.89 -9.18 7.76
N ARG A 88 11.96 -9.21 6.97
CA ARG A 88 12.52 -8.00 6.34
C ARG A 88 11.53 -7.34 5.38
N LEU A 89 10.85 -8.14 4.54
CA LEU A 89 9.79 -7.63 3.65
C LEU A 89 8.65 -6.98 4.46
N ILE A 90 8.17 -7.62 5.52
CA ILE A 90 7.13 -7.09 6.41
C ILE A 90 7.58 -5.75 7.02
N LYS A 91 8.83 -5.67 7.47
CA LYS A 91 9.41 -4.43 8.00
C LYS A 91 9.44 -3.32 6.94
N HIS A 92 9.90 -3.61 5.72
CA HIS A 92 9.89 -2.62 4.64
C HIS A 92 8.47 -2.17 4.27
N LEU A 93 7.48 -3.06 4.26
CA LEU A 93 6.08 -2.69 4.06
C LEU A 93 5.56 -1.78 5.17
N GLN A 94 5.96 -2.02 6.41
CA GLN A 94 5.61 -1.16 7.55
C GLN A 94 6.22 0.24 7.41
N GLU A 95 7.51 0.33 7.07
CA GLU A 95 8.21 1.59 6.80
C GLU A 95 7.57 2.34 5.63
N PHE A 96 7.24 1.63 4.55
CA PHE A 96 6.52 2.17 3.41
C PHE A 96 5.15 2.75 3.82
N VAL A 97 4.34 2.01 4.58
CA VAL A 97 3.03 2.48 5.05
C VAL A 97 3.17 3.74 5.91
N ALA A 98 4.19 3.80 6.78
CA ALA A 98 4.46 4.98 7.59
C ALA A 98 4.82 6.19 6.72
N ALA A 99 5.70 6.02 5.73
CA ALA A 99 6.09 7.06 4.80
C ALA A 99 4.90 7.52 3.92
N ALA A 100 4.09 6.57 3.44
CA ALA A 100 2.90 6.84 2.63
C ALA A 100 1.87 7.68 3.41
N ARG A 101 1.63 7.35 4.68
CA ARG A 101 0.76 8.16 5.57
C ARG A 101 1.34 9.53 5.90
N ALA A 102 2.65 9.65 6.03
CA ALA A 102 3.30 10.95 6.21
C ALA A 102 3.12 11.81 4.95
N TYR A 103 3.36 11.24 3.77
CA TYR A 103 3.15 11.92 2.48
C TYR A 103 1.69 12.38 2.30
N GLN A 104 0.73 11.52 2.60
CA GLN A 104 -0.70 11.86 2.56
C GLN A 104 -1.05 13.05 3.47
N ARG A 105 -0.54 13.06 4.71
CA ARG A 105 -0.74 14.19 5.64
C ARG A 105 -0.14 15.48 5.08
N SER A 106 1.10 15.43 4.58
CA SER A 106 1.75 16.58 3.96
C SER A 106 0.98 17.14 2.76
N MET A 107 0.32 16.28 1.97
CA MET A 107 -0.56 16.74 0.88
C MET A 107 -1.79 17.51 1.41
N ILE A 108 -2.43 17.00 2.46
CA ILE A 108 -3.57 17.68 3.10
C ILE A 108 -3.15 19.05 3.65
N ASP A 109 -2.01 19.09 4.34
CA ASP A 109 -1.48 20.31 4.95
C ASP A 109 -1.09 21.34 3.89
N LEU A 110 -0.45 20.92 2.79
CA LEU A 110 -0.11 21.80 1.67
C LEU A 110 -1.36 22.47 1.09
N GLU A 111 -2.42 21.71 0.83
CA GLU A 111 -3.67 22.24 0.27
C GLU A 111 -4.40 23.17 1.24
N SER A 112 -4.35 22.87 2.54
CA SER A 112 -4.84 23.76 3.60
C SER A 112 -4.09 25.09 3.61
N HIS A 113 -2.75 25.04 3.57
CA HIS A 113 -1.91 26.24 3.53
C HIS A 113 -2.14 27.07 2.26
N ARG A 114 -2.24 26.44 1.09
CA ARG A 114 -2.57 27.11 -0.18
C ARG A 114 -3.93 27.80 -0.11
N THR A 115 -4.94 27.12 0.41
CA THR A 115 -6.28 27.70 0.60
C THR A 115 -6.22 28.94 1.49
N ASN A 116 -5.48 28.87 2.60
CA ASN A 116 -5.34 30.00 3.51
C ASN A 116 -4.60 31.17 2.85
N LEU A 117 -3.52 30.89 2.11
CA LEU A 117 -2.77 31.90 1.37
C LEU A 117 -3.66 32.64 0.38
N PHE A 118 -4.41 31.93 -0.48
CA PHE A 118 -5.32 32.57 -1.44
C PHE A 118 -6.40 33.41 -0.76
N ARG A 119 -6.96 32.95 0.36
CA ARG A 119 -7.91 33.73 1.16
C ARG A 119 -7.29 35.01 1.74
N LYS A 120 -6.04 34.94 2.19
CA LYS A 120 -5.32 36.13 2.71
C LYS A 120 -5.01 37.12 1.60
N THR A 121 -4.59 36.65 0.42
CA THR A 121 -4.39 37.49 -0.77
C THR A 121 -5.70 38.18 -1.18
N GLU A 122 -6.82 37.46 -1.17
CA GLU A 122 -8.14 38.03 -1.43
C GLU A 122 -8.48 39.14 -0.43
N THR A 123 -8.25 38.89 0.87
CA THR A 123 -8.50 39.88 1.93
C THR A 123 -7.67 41.14 1.71
N LEU A 124 -6.37 41.00 1.40
CA LEU A 124 -5.49 42.13 1.11
C LEU A 124 -5.96 42.94 -0.10
N ALA A 125 -6.44 42.27 -1.15
CA ALA A 125 -6.88 42.95 -2.35
C ALA A 125 -8.18 43.75 -2.17
N ARG A 126 -9.07 43.32 -1.26
CA ARG A 126 -10.34 44.03 -0.96
C ARG A 126 -10.13 45.42 -0.38
N ASP A 127 -9.02 45.67 0.31
CA ASP A 127 -8.71 46.98 0.89
C ASP A 127 -7.91 47.88 -0.08
N THR A 128 -7.85 47.51 -1.36
CA THR A 128 -7.12 48.23 -2.40
C THR A 128 -8.01 48.56 -3.59
N ASN A 129 -7.49 49.28 -4.57
CA ASN A 129 -8.18 49.52 -5.85
C ASN A 129 -8.44 48.24 -6.66
N LEU A 130 -7.97 47.08 -6.19
CA LEU A 130 -8.21 45.76 -6.80
C LEU A 130 -9.52 45.11 -6.31
N SER A 131 -10.25 45.75 -5.38
CA SER A 131 -11.48 45.21 -4.80
C SER A 131 -12.52 44.84 -5.85
N GLU A 132 -12.79 45.73 -6.81
CA GLU A 132 -13.75 45.53 -7.91
C GLU A 132 -13.39 44.33 -8.79
N VAL A 133 -12.10 44.02 -8.87
CA VAL A 133 -11.59 42.93 -9.70
C VAL A 133 -11.70 41.60 -8.95
N VAL A 134 -11.55 41.62 -7.63
CA VAL A 134 -11.54 40.41 -6.78
C VAL A 134 -12.95 39.96 -6.37
N GLU A 135 -13.94 40.86 -6.42
CA GLU A 135 -15.33 40.52 -6.12
C GLU A 135 -15.95 39.55 -7.15
N PRO A 136 -16.41 38.35 -6.74
CA PRO A 136 -16.92 37.32 -7.67
C PRO A 136 -18.12 37.76 -8.52
N GLU A 137 -18.94 38.65 -7.99
CA GLU A 137 -20.13 39.16 -8.68
C GLU A 137 -19.79 40.30 -9.65
N ALA A 138 -18.71 41.04 -9.38
CA ALA A 138 -18.31 42.23 -10.13
C ALA A 138 -17.37 41.92 -11.31
N SER A 139 -16.63 40.81 -11.26
CA SER A 139 -15.53 40.55 -12.21
C SER A 139 -15.36 39.07 -12.55
N ASP A 140 -14.93 38.80 -13.79
CA ASP A 140 -14.50 37.47 -14.24
C ASP A 140 -13.33 36.95 -13.41
N MET A 141 -12.42 37.82 -12.97
CA MET A 141 -11.31 37.44 -12.09
C MET A 141 -11.79 36.91 -10.75
N GLY A 142 -12.79 37.55 -10.15
CA GLY A 142 -13.39 37.09 -8.89
C GLY A 142 -14.00 35.68 -9.04
N ARG A 143 -14.62 35.38 -10.18
CA ARG A 143 -15.12 34.02 -10.50
C ARG A 143 -13.99 33.00 -10.68
N ILE A 144 -12.90 33.40 -11.35
CA ILE A 144 -11.71 32.54 -11.51
C ILE A 144 -11.06 32.27 -10.15
N LEU A 145 -10.96 33.27 -9.28
CA LEU A 145 -10.43 33.12 -7.92
C LEU A 145 -11.31 32.19 -7.07
N GLN A 146 -12.64 32.33 -7.14
CA GLN A 146 -13.57 31.41 -6.48
C GLN A 146 -13.42 29.98 -7.01
N THR A 147 -13.23 29.81 -8.32
CA THR A 147 -12.99 28.50 -8.95
C THR A 147 -11.67 27.90 -8.46
N LEU A 148 -10.60 28.69 -8.42
CA LEU A 148 -9.30 28.29 -7.89
C LEU A 148 -9.40 27.84 -6.43
N GLN A 149 -10.06 28.64 -5.57
CA GLN A 149 -10.27 28.28 -4.17
C GLN A 149 -11.07 26.99 -4.02
N ALA A 150 -12.11 26.78 -4.84
CA ALA A 150 -12.88 25.54 -4.83
C ALA A 150 -12.05 24.33 -5.28
N LYS A 151 -11.20 24.48 -6.32
CA LYS A 151 -10.28 23.43 -6.79
C LYS A 151 -9.27 23.05 -5.69
N VAL A 152 -8.54 24.02 -5.14
CA VAL A 152 -7.54 23.81 -4.06
C VAL A 152 -8.19 23.16 -2.84
N LYS A 153 -9.34 23.70 -2.38
CA LYS A 153 -10.03 23.17 -1.20
C LYS A 153 -10.53 21.73 -1.37
N SER A 154 -10.95 21.35 -2.58
CA SER A 154 -11.45 19.99 -2.85
C SER A 154 -10.36 19.00 -3.25
N GLY A 155 -9.22 19.49 -3.77
CA GLY A 155 -8.08 18.68 -4.22
C GLY A 155 -7.48 17.83 -3.10
N GLY A 156 -7.08 18.47 -1.99
CA GLY A 156 -6.43 17.77 -0.87
C GLY A 156 -7.21 16.55 -0.35
N PRO A 157 -8.48 16.70 0.08
CA PRO A 157 -9.30 15.58 0.54
C PRO A 157 -9.55 14.52 -0.55
N LYS A 158 -9.74 14.94 -1.81
CA LYS A 158 -9.92 14.02 -2.96
C LYS A 158 -8.67 13.16 -3.15
N HIS A 159 -7.50 13.77 -3.25
CA HIS A 159 -6.23 13.08 -3.45
C HIS A 159 -5.87 12.20 -2.26
N ALA A 160 -6.03 12.70 -1.04
CA ALA A 160 -5.76 11.93 0.17
C ALA A 160 -6.57 10.64 0.23
N ARG A 161 -7.86 10.70 -0.13
CA ARG A 161 -8.74 9.52 -0.14
C ARG A 161 -8.33 8.50 -1.21
N ILE A 162 -8.05 8.96 -2.44
CA ILE A 162 -7.61 8.07 -3.52
C ILE A 162 -6.29 7.37 -3.12
N TYR A 163 -5.38 8.11 -2.48
CA TYR A 163 -4.11 7.60 -1.98
C TYR A 163 -4.29 6.57 -0.85
N GLU A 164 -5.19 6.82 0.10
CA GLU A 164 -5.54 5.85 1.15
C GLU A 164 -6.03 4.55 0.53
N ASP A 165 -7.09 4.65 -0.27
CA ASP A 165 -7.85 3.50 -0.80
C ASP A 165 -6.98 2.63 -1.74
N SER A 166 -6.07 3.25 -2.51
CA SER A 166 -5.34 2.56 -3.59
C SER A 166 -3.92 2.13 -3.22
N ILE A 167 -3.28 2.81 -2.27
CA ILE A 167 -1.85 2.64 -1.98
C ILE A 167 -1.65 2.18 -0.53
N ILE A 168 -2.17 2.95 0.44
CA ILE A 168 -1.99 2.64 1.87
C ILE A 168 -2.74 1.36 2.23
N ASP A 169 -4.03 1.28 1.88
CA ASP A 169 -4.87 0.12 2.18
C ASP A 169 -4.33 -1.16 1.53
N TYR A 170 -3.86 -1.06 0.28
CA TYR A 170 -3.24 -2.20 -0.42
C TYR A 170 -1.99 -2.69 0.30
N ALA A 171 -1.08 -1.80 0.69
CA ALA A 171 0.15 -2.16 1.38
C ALA A 171 -0.11 -2.72 2.80
N VAL A 172 -1.07 -2.14 3.52
CA VAL A 172 -1.52 -2.63 4.84
C VAL A 172 -2.11 -4.02 4.73
N GLU A 173 -2.94 -4.26 3.72
CA GLU A 173 -3.53 -5.56 3.45
C GLU A 173 -2.46 -6.59 3.10
N TRP A 174 -1.54 -6.25 2.19
CA TRP A 174 -0.44 -7.12 1.82
C TRP A 174 0.37 -7.56 3.04
N LYS A 175 0.77 -6.58 3.87
CA LYS A 175 1.47 -6.84 5.15
C LYS A 175 0.65 -7.79 6.06
N SER A 176 -0.63 -7.51 6.27
CA SER A 176 -1.50 -8.30 7.15
C SER A 176 -1.68 -9.75 6.68
N ILE A 177 -1.77 -9.97 5.35
CA ILE A 177 -1.83 -11.32 4.78
C ILE A 177 -0.53 -12.08 5.07
N LEU A 178 0.63 -11.45 4.85
CA LEU A 178 1.92 -12.06 5.13
C LEU A 178 2.09 -12.44 6.61
N GLU A 179 1.80 -11.51 7.53
CA GLU A 179 1.91 -11.75 8.98
C GLU A 179 1.06 -12.94 9.42
N ARG A 180 -0.21 -12.97 9.01
CA ARG A 180 -1.15 -14.04 9.40
C ARG A 180 -0.77 -15.40 8.83
N MET A 181 -0.36 -15.45 7.55
CA MET A 181 0.03 -16.72 6.94
C MET A 181 1.34 -17.24 7.50
N MET A 182 2.32 -16.36 7.71
CA MET A 182 3.59 -16.70 8.34
C MET A 182 3.39 -17.25 9.76
N GLU A 183 2.61 -16.57 10.59
CA GLU A 183 2.33 -17.00 11.97
C GLU A 183 1.63 -18.36 11.99
N SER A 184 0.60 -18.54 11.15
CA SER A 184 -0.16 -19.80 11.07
C SER A 184 0.73 -20.99 10.68
N GLU A 185 1.53 -20.87 9.61
CA GLU A 185 2.36 -21.97 9.13
C GLU A 185 3.58 -22.23 10.04
N ASN A 186 4.23 -21.19 10.56
CA ASN A 186 5.33 -21.34 11.51
C ASN A 186 4.88 -22.01 12.81
N SER A 187 3.72 -21.61 13.35
CA SER A 187 3.14 -22.20 14.56
C SER A 187 2.84 -23.70 14.36
N ASN A 188 2.25 -24.05 13.22
CA ASN A 188 1.98 -25.44 12.84
C ASN A 188 3.28 -26.28 12.73
N ALA A 189 4.27 -25.79 11.98
CA ALA A 189 5.56 -26.46 11.83
C ALA A 189 6.27 -26.64 13.19
N HIS A 190 6.21 -25.63 14.06
CA HIS A 190 6.79 -25.68 15.39
C HIS A 190 6.10 -26.71 16.30
N GLN A 191 4.77 -26.82 16.24
CA GLN A 191 4.03 -27.84 17.01
C GLN A 191 4.36 -29.26 16.56
N LEU A 192 4.50 -29.48 15.25
CA LEU A 192 4.93 -30.77 14.70
C LEU A 192 6.37 -31.09 15.08
N HIS A 193 7.27 -30.10 15.08
CA HIS A 193 8.65 -30.28 15.55
C HIS A 193 8.73 -30.72 17.02
N LYS A 194 7.90 -30.13 17.91
CA LYS A 194 7.80 -30.58 19.31
C LYS A 194 7.34 -32.05 19.41
N THR A 195 6.48 -32.48 18.51
CA THR A 195 6.00 -33.87 18.45
C THR A 195 7.11 -34.82 18.02
N VAL A 196 7.93 -34.44 17.03
CA VAL A 196 9.16 -35.15 16.65
C VAL A 196 10.08 -35.30 17.86
N GLN A 197 10.46 -34.20 18.50
CA GLN A 197 11.34 -34.19 19.68
C GLN A 197 10.81 -35.09 20.81
N HIS A 198 9.49 -35.07 21.05
CA HIS A 198 8.87 -35.94 22.04
C HIS A 198 9.11 -37.43 21.74
N TYR A 199 8.91 -37.85 20.49
CA TYR A 199 9.10 -39.24 20.11
C TYR A 199 10.58 -39.64 20.02
N GLU A 200 11.48 -38.74 19.61
CA GLU A 200 12.93 -38.97 19.64
C GLU A 200 13.41 -39.32 21.05
N VAL A 201 13.11 -38.45 22.03
CA VAL A 201 13.48 -38.66 23.43
C VAL A 201 12.92 -39.99 23.96
N LYS A 202 11.70 -40.36 23.52
CA LYS A 202 11.04 -41.59 23.96
C LYS A 202 11.66 -42.84 23.34
N VAL A 203 11.98 -42.82 22.05
CA VAL A 203 12.67 -43.90 21.34
C VAL A 203 14.08 -44.10 21.92
N ASP A 204 14.83 -43.02 22.13
CA ASP A 204 16.18 -43.07 22.71
C ASP A 204 16.17 -43.64 24.12
N LYS A 205 15.20 -43.23 24.95
CA LYS A 205 15.02 -43.81 26.29
C LYS A 205 14.75 -45.31 26.24
N LEU A 206 13.91 -45.78 25.31
CA LEU A 206 13.61 -47.21 25.16
C LEU A 206 14.83 -48.00 24.64
N ARG A 207 15.54 -47.48 23.65
CA ARG A 207 16.79 -48.07 23.12
C ARG A 207 17.85 -48.18 24.21
N LYS A 208 18.04 -47.14 25.01
CA LYS A 208 18.95 -47.15 26.16
C LYS A 208 18.56 -48.20 27.20
N GLN A 209 17.27 -48.28 27.56
CA GLN A 209 16.77 -49.28 28.50
C GLN A 209 16.97 -50.73 28.00
N ILE A 210 16.83 -50.96 26.70
CA ILE A 210 17.08 -52.27 26.08
C ILE A 210 18.59 -52.59 26.12
N SER A 211 19.43 -51.65 25.67
CA SER A 211 20.89 -51.82 25.67
C SER A 211 21.46 -52.05 27.08
N ASP A 212 20.98 -51.31 28.09
CA ASP A 212 21.42 -51.46 29.47
C ASP A 212 21.05 -52.82 30.07
N LYS A 213 19.92 -53.42 29.65
CA LYS A 213 19.54 -54.78 30.05
C LYS A 213 20.43 -55.84 29.40
N ASP A 214 20.73 -55.68 28.11
CA ASP A 214 21.58 -56.60 27.37
C ASP A 214 23.01 -56.60 27.92
N LYS A 215 23.56 -55.43 28.28
CA LYS A 215 24.90 -55.29 28.88
C LYS A 215 25.03 -55.91 30.28
N LYS A 216 23.96 -55.93 31.07
CA LYS A 216 23.96 -56.49 32.44
C LYS A 216 23.91 -58.03 32.48
N GLY A 217 24.07 -58.71 31.33
CA GLY A 217 24.30 -60.16 31.25
C GLY A 217 23.12 -61.03 31.67
N GLY A 218 21.93 -60.46 31.82
CA GLY A 218 20.83 -61.16 32.50
C GLY A 218 19.80 -61.79 31.58
N LYS A 219 19.15 -60.99 30.74
CA LYS A 219 17.98 -61.41 29.94
C LYS A 219 17.83 -60.48 28.74
N SER A 220 17.58 -61.04 27.56
CA SER A 220 17.21 -60.24 26.38
C SER A 220 15.96 -59.40 26.67
N ALA A 221 15.84 -58.24 26.01
CA ALA A 221 14.64 -57.42 26.12
C ALA A 221 13.37 -58.24 25.88
N SER A 222 12.36 -58.06 26.74
CA SER A 222 11.12 -58.81 26.63
C SER A 222 10.40 -58.49 25.30
N PRO A 223 9.62 -59.44 24.74
CA PRO A 223 8.87 -59.19 23.49
C PRO A 223 8.04 -57.91 23.55
N GLY A 224 7.40 -57.62 24.69
CA GLY A 224 6.62 -56.39 24.89
C GLY A 224 7.46 -55.10 24.91
N GLN A 225 8.73 -55.14 25.32
CA GLN A 225 9.61 -53.98 25.20
C GLN A 225 10.03 -53.71 23.75
N LYS A 226 10.26 -54.78 22.97
CA LYS A 226 10.59 -54.68 21.54
C LYS A 226 9.41 -54.14 20.73
N ASP A 227 8.22 -54.70 20.91
CA ASP A 227 6.98 -54.21 20.30
C ASP A 227 6.69 -52.74 20.69
N LYS A 228 6.94 -52.37 21.95
CA LYS A 228 6.79 -50.97 22.36
C LYS A 228 7.81 -50.06 21.68
N LEU A 229 9.06 -50.49 21.49
CA LEU A 229 10.07 -49.72 20.77
C LEU A 229 9.62 -49.52 19.32
N GLU A 230 9.28 -50.60 18.61
CA GLU A 230 8.82 -50.59 17.21
C GLU A 230 7.64 -49.62 17.02
N ARG A 231 6.60 -49.71 17.86
CA ARG A 231 5.46 -48.78 17.80
C ARG A 231 5.82 -47.31 18.05
N ASN A 232 6.88 -46.99 18.80
CA ASN A 232 7.31 -45.60 18.98
C ASN A 232 8.25 -45.15 17.86
N GLU A 233 9.01 -46.06 17.25
CA GLU A 233 9.79 -45.80 16.03
C GLU A 233 8.86 -45.48 14.84
N ASP A 234 7.76 -46.23 14.68
CA ASP A 234 6.73 -45.93 13.68
C ASP A 234 6.09 -44.54 13.89
N LYS A 235 5.81 -44.19 15.15
CA LYS A 235 5.26 -42.87 15.50
C LYS A 235 6.26 -41.75 15.23
N LEU A 236 7.54 -42.01 15.50
CA LEU A 236 8.61 -41.07 15.19
C LEU A 236 8.72 -40.87 13.67
N SER A 237 8.68 -41.94 12.88
CA SER A 237 8.69 -41.85 11.40
C SER A 237 7.53 -40.99 10.89
N LYS A 238 6.31 -41.26 11.36
CA LYS A 238 5.13 -40.46 10.97
C LYS A 238 5.22 -39.00 11.39
N ALA A 239 5.69 -38.73 12.61
CA ALA A 239 5.89 -37.36 13.08
C ALA A 239 6.92 -36.62 12.22
N TRP A 240 7.99 -37.29 11.77
CA TRP A 240 8.97 -36.74 10.84
C TRP A 240 8.37 -36.44 9.47
N GLU A 241 7.57 -37.35 8.92
CA GLU A 241 6.87 -37.14 7.64
C GLU A 241 5.92 -35.93 7.70
N GLU A 242 5.15 -35.81 8.78
CA GLU A 242 4.23 -34.67 8.99
C GLU A 242 5.00 -33.35 9.15
N TYR A 243 6.08 -33.35 9.93
CA TYR A 243 6.94 -32.17 10.10
C TYR A 243 7.63 -31.77 8.80
N ASP A 244 8.19 -32.72 8.04
CA ASP A 244 8.85 -32.43 6.77
C ASP A 244 7.85 -31.82 5.77
N ALA A 245 6.64 -32.38 5.69
CA ALA A 245 5.57 -31.83 4.87
C ALA A 245 5.17 -30.40 5.29
N ALA A 246 5.02 -30.13 6.59
CA ALA A 246 4.70 -28.80 7.09
C ALA A 246 5.84 -27.79 6.86
N SER A 247 7.09 -28.19 7.09
CA SER A 247 8.26 -27.34 6.86
C SER A 247 8.42 -27.01 5.37
N THR A 248 8.15 -27.97 4.49
CA THR A 248 8.13 -27.77 3.03
C THR A 248 7.05 -26.78 2.61
N ARG A 249 5.82 -26.92 3.13
CA ARG A 249 4.73 -25.94 2.87
C ARG A 249 5.12 -24.54 3.33
N THR A 250 5.71 -24.43 4.51
CA THR A 250 6.20 -23.17 5.07
C THR A 250 7.29 -22.55 4.18
N ALA A 251 8.28 -23.35 3.77
CA ALA A 251 9.34 -22.89 2.87
C ALA A 251 8.78 -22.40 1.52
N ASN A 252 7.83 -23.12 0.92
CA ASN A 252 7.19 -22.71 -0.33
C ASN A 252 6.42 -21.39 -0.19
N LEU A 253 5.66 -21.23 0.91
CA LEU A 253 4.96 -19.98 1.23
C LEU A 253 5.93 -18.80 1.32
N LEU A 254 6.99 -18.96 2.12
CA LEU A 254 7.96 -17.90 2.36
C LEU A 254 8.76 -17.56 1.10
N GLU A 255 9.12 -18.56 0.30
CA GLU A 255 9.77 -18.36 -0.99
C GLU A 255 8.86 -17.61 -1.97
N GLU A 256 7.59 -18.00 -2.07
CA GLU A 256 6.61 -17.31 -2.91
C GLU A 256 6.36 -15.87 -2.43
N ALA A 257 6.29 -15.64 -1.12
CA ALA A 257 6.14 -14.30 -0.55
C ALA A 257 7.34 -13.39 -0.89
N THR A 258 8.56 -13.92 -0.77
CA THR A 258 9.80 -13.14 -0.91
C THR A 258 10.26 -13.01 -2.37
N LYS A 259 10.38 -14.13 -3.10
CA LYS A 259 10.91 -14.15 -4.47
C LYS A 259 9.88 -13.68 -5.50
N MET A 260 8.59 -13.90 -5.24
CA MET A 260 7.50 -13.47 -6.12
C MET A 260 6.73 -12.26 -5.55
N GLY A 261 7.23 -11.63 -4.48
CA GLY A 261 6.65 -10.42 -3.90
C GLY A 261 6.64 -9.23 -4.85
N TRP A 262 7.49 -9.22 -5.87
CA TRP A 262 7.47 -8.19 -6.92
C TRP A 262 6.15 -8.18 -7.71
N ASN A 263 5.42 -9.30 -7.78
CA ASN A 263 4.11 -9.37 -8.43
C ASN A 263 3.05 -8.52 -7.71
N ASP A 264 3.17 -8.39 -6.38
CA ASP A 264 2.27 -7.56 -5.57
C ASP A 264 2.79 -6.11 -5.48
N PHE A 265 4.13 -5.93 -5.52
CA PHE A 265 4.72 -4.59 -5.58
C PHE A 265 4.42 -3.86 -6.89
N HIS A 266 4.44 -4.56 -8.03
CA HIS A 266 4.21 -3.96 -9.33
C HIS A 266 2.88 -3.20 -9.45
N PRO A 267 1.70 -3.77 -9.12
CA PRO A 267 0.43 -3.02 -9.15
C PRO A 267 0.40 -1.87 -8.14
N LEU A 268 1.05 -2.00 -6.98
CA LEU A 268 1.19 -0.91 -6.02
C LEU A 268 2.00 0.26 -6.62
N ALA A 269 3.13 -0.03 -7.25
CA ALA A 269 3.95 0.98 -7.92
C ALA A 269 3.20 1.65 -9.09
N GLN A 270 2.44 0.88 -9.87
CA GLN A 270 1.59 1.43 -10.93
C GLN A 270 0.51 2.36 -10.36
N ALA A 271 -0.12 1.99 -9.23
CA ALA A 271 -1.10 2.83 -8.56
C ALA A 271 -0.48 4.16 -8.08
N MET A 272 0.73 4.12 -7.52
CA MET A 272 1.47 5.32 -7.12
C MET A 272 1.77 6.24 -8.31
N ILE A 273 2.26 5.70 -9.43
CA ILE A 273 2.57 6.48 -10.63
C ILE A 273 1.29 7.09 -11.21
N ALA A 274 0.21 6.31 -11.32
CA ALA A 274 -1.06 6.79 -11.83
C ALA A 274 -1.65 7.89 -10.94
N PHE A 275 -1.52 7.75 -9.62
CA PHE A 275 -1.91 8.77 -8.66
C PHE A 275 -1.13 10.08 -8.89
N GLU A 276 0.20 10.03 -8.98
CA GLU A 276 1.01 11.24 -9.20
C GLU A 276 0.72 11.92 -10.54
N GLN A 277 0.48 11.14 -11.59
CA GLN A 277 0.08 11.68 -12.89
C GLN A 277 -1.25 12.43 -12.81
N GLU A 278 -2.24 11.88 -12.11
CA GLU A 278 -3.54 12.51 -11.95
C GLU A 278 -3.46 13.76 -11.06
N ARG A 279 -2.74 13.67 -9.93
CA ARG A 279 -2.47 14.81 -9.06
C ARG A 279 -1.75 15.93 -9.82
N GLY A 280 -0.77 15.59 -10.66
CA GLY A 280 -0.03 16.54 -11.48
C GLY A 280 -0.90 17.28 -12.52
N LYS A 281 -1.91 16.61 -13.08
CA LYS A 281 -2.89 17.28 -13.96
C LYS A 281 -3.77 18.25 -13.19
N ASP A 282 -4.31 17.82 -12.05
CA ASP A 282 -5.12 18.68 -11.18
C ASP A 282 -4.31 19.91 -10.71
N GLU A 283 -3.00 19.73 -10.47
CA GLU A 283 -2.07 20.81 -10.13
C GLU A 283 -1.83 21.76 -11.30
N GLN A 284 -1.65 21.25 -12.52
CA GLN A 284 -1.51 22.08 -13.72
C GLN A 284 -2.75 22.97 -13.93
N ASP A 285 -3.93 22.40 -13.75
CA ASP A 285 -5.22 23.09 -13.77
C ASP A 285 -5.29 24.28 -12.79
N ILE A 286 -4.66 24.14 -11.61
CA ILE A 286 -4.55 25.20 -10.60
C ILE A 286 -3.59 26.29 -11.10
N TRP A 287 -2.42 25.91 -11.64
CA TRP A 287 -1.44 26.85 -12.17
C TRP A 287 -1.96 27.66 -13.35
N ASP A 288 -2.76 27.05 -14.23
CA ASP A 288 -3.39 27.74 -15.34
C ASP A 288 -4.38 28.83 -14.86
N CYS A 289 -5.11 28.55 -13.76
CA CYS A 289 -5.98 29.54 -13.12
C CYS A 289 -5.16 30.69 -12.52
N VAL A 290 -4.05 30.37 -11.84
CA VAL A 290 -3.14 31.37 -11.26
C VAL A 290 -2.52 32.26 -12.35
N GLY A 291 -2.08 31.68 -13.47
CA GLY A 291 -1.57 32.42 -14.62
C GLY A 291 -2.60 33.40 -15.19
N THR A 292 -3.85 32.95 -15.32
CA THR A 292 -4.95 33.81 -15.78
C THR A 292 -5.20 34.98 -14.83
N ILE A 293 -5.18 34.74 -13.51
CA ILE A 293 -5.31 35.79 -12.49
C ILE A 293 -4.14 36.78 -12.57
N GLN A 294 -2.92 36.28 -12.74
CA GLN A 294 -1.73 37.12 -12.90
C GLN A 294 -1.85 38.06 -14.10
N ASP A 295 -2.26 37.54 -15.26
CA ASP A 295 -2.44 38.34 -16.48
C ASP A 295 -3.49 39.44 -16.28
N GLN A 296 -4.58 39.14 -15.56
CA GLN A 296 -5.61 40.12 -15.22
C GLN A 296 -5.10 41.20 -14.26
N PHE A 297 -4.31 40.83 -13.25
CA PHE A 297 -3.67 41.82 -12.38
C PHE A 297 -2.73 42.76 -13.15
N VAL A 298 -1.92 42.22 -14.07
CA VAL A 298 -1.03 43.03 -14.92
C VAL A 298 -1.82 44.01 -15.78
N ALA A 299 -2.95 43.56 -16.35
CA ALA A 299 -3.83 44.41 -17.15
C ALA A 299 -4.41 45.57 -16.33
N VAL A 300 -4.90 45.30 -15.11
CA VAL A 300 -5.47 46.33 -14.22
C VAL A 300 -4.42 47.34 -13.78
N VAL A 301 -3.23 46.87 -13.37
CA VAL A 301 -2.12 47.75 -12.98
C VAL A 301 -1.71 48.67 -14.14
N SER A 302 -1.71 48.15 -15.38
CA SER A 302 -1.35 48.92 -16.57
C SER A 302 -2.36 50.03 -16.91
N MET A 303 -3.59 49.97 -16.40
CA MET A 303 -4.61 51.03 -16.59
C MET A 303 -4.42 52.22 -15.64
N HIS A 304 -3.68 52.04 -14.56
CA HIS A 304 -3.38 53.12 -13.62
C HIS A 304 -1.98 53.67 -13.97
N ASP A 305 -1.92 54.86 -14.59
CA ASP A 305 -0.74 55.58 -15.13
C ASP A 305 0.40 55.91 -14.12
N ASN A 306 0.52 55.18 -13.01
CA ASN A 306 1.68 55.26 -12.13
C ASN A 306 2.74 54.25 -12.57
N PRO A 307 4.00 54.69 -12.81
CA PRO A 307 5.10 53.77 -13.07
C PRO A 307 5.37 52.96 -11.80
N VAL A 308 4.67 51.84 -11.64
CA VAL A 308 4.92 50.89 -10.58
C VAL A 308 6.29 50.28 -10.84
N HIS A 309 7.22 50.48 -9.91
CA HIS A 309 8.43 49.68 -9.85
C HIS A 309 8.01 48.23 -9.63
N SER A 310 8.02 47.45 -10.71
CA SER A 310 7.94 45.99 -10.61
C SER A 310 9.01 45.57 -9.61
N PRO A 311 8.65 44.87 -8.51
CA PRO A 311 9.64 44.29 -7.61
C PRO A 311 10.56 43.46 -8.50
N GLY A 312 11.82 43.91 -8.62
CA GLY A 312 12.67 43.59 -9.77
C GLY A 312 12.46 42.16 -10.24
N ALA A 313 11.98 42.01 -11.48
CA ALA A 313 11.79 40.70 -12.09
C ALA A 313 13.02 39.87 -11.76
N ILE A 314 12.82 38.75 -11.04
CA ILE A 314 13.90 37.83 -10.65
C ILE A 314 14.68 37.58 -11.93
N SER A 315 15.83 38.23 -12.03
CA SER A 315 16.47 38.43 -13.31
C SER A 315 16.94 37.05 -13.73
N LYS A 316 16.43 36.55 -14.85
CA LYS A 316 16.79 35.23 -15.42
C LYS A 316 18.27 35.16 -15.87
N GLU A 317 19.11 36.07 -15.39
CA GLU A 317 20.51 36.26 -15.79
C GLU A 317 21.53 35.70 -14.80
N GLU A 318 21.12 35.06 -13.70
CA GLU A 318 22.05 34.23 -12.93
C GLU A 318 22.21 32.86 -13.62
N LYS A 319 22.88 32.89 -14.77
CA LYS A 319 23.39 31.69 -15.45
C LYS A 319 24.59 31.16 -14.68
N ASN A 320 24.42 29.94 -14.16
CA ASN A 320 25.46 28.90 -14.06
C ASN A 320 26.61 29.13 -13.07
N ASP A 321 26.32 29.09 -11.77
CA ASP A 321 27.21 28.45 -10.81
C ASP A 321 26.37 27.53 -9.92
N VAL A 322 25.75 26.51 -10.54
CA VAL A 322 25.24 25.36 -9.78
C VAL A 322 26.45 24.49 -9.49
N PRO A 323 26.93 24.38 -8.24
CA PRO A 323 28.04 23.49 -7.91
C PRO A 323 27.68 22.06 -8.35
N PRO A 324 28.65 21.27 -8.83
CA PRO A 324 28.42 19.89 -9.23
C PRO A 324 27.68 19.13 -8.13
N ILE A 325 26.59 18.46 -8.48
CA ILE A 325 25.74 17.67 -7.57
C ILE A 325 26.55 16.60 -6.80
N HIS A 326 27.77 16.28 -7.25
CA HIS A 326 28.69 15.35 -6.59
C HIS A 326 29.37 15.87 -5.31
N ALA A 327 29.12 17.10 -4.85
CA ALA A 327 29.76 17.65 -3.64
C ALA A 327 28.90 17.60 -2.36
N LEU A 328 27.70 16.99 -2.39
CA LEU A 328 26.77 16.97 -1.25
C LEU A 328 26.58 15.59 -0.59
N GLU A 329 27.34 14.56 -1.00
CA GLU A 329 27.22 13.21 -0.42
C GLU A 329 28.04 12.98 0.86
N ASP A 330 28.94 13.91 1.25
CA ASP A 330 29.89 13.70 2.35
C ASP A 330 29.52 14.34 3.70
N GLU A 331 28.37 15.02 3.84
CA GLU A 331 28.05 15.77 5.08
C GLU A 331 26.60 15.63 5.59
N ILE A 332 25.99 14.46 5.43
CA ILE A 332 24.79 14.10 6.21
C ILE A 332 25.25 13.26 7.41
N ASP A 333 25.66 13.95 8.47
CA ASP A 333 25.83 13.37 9.80
C ASP A 333 24.46 12.87 10.30
N SER A 334 24.29 11.55 10.35
CA SER A 334 23.03 10.86 10.61
C SER A 334 22.56 10.92 12.08
N THR A 335 22.98 11.92 12.85
CA THR A 335 22.93 11.86 14.33
C THR A 335 21.86 12.78 14.96
N GLU A 336 21.08 13.56 14.21
CA GLU A 336 20.16 14.56 14.79
C GLU A 336 18.71 14.59 14.21
N GLN A 337 18.11 13.45 13.87
CA GLN A 337 16.66 13.39 13.54
C GLN A 337 15.87 12.32 14.30
N THR A 338 16.03 12.24 15.62
CA THR A 338 15.16 11.37 16.46
C THR A 338 14.50 12.09 17.65
N GLU A 339 14.53 13.41 17.71
CA GLU A 339 13.78 14.18 18.72
C GLU A 339 12.88 15.21 18.03
N LEU A 340 11.64 14.79 17.72
CA LEU A 340 10.44 15.63 17.60
C LEU A 340 9.25 14.74 17.19
N ILE A 341 8.91 13.78 18.05
CA ILE A 341 7.55 13.26 18.13
C ILE A 341 7.08 13.58 19.54
N GLU A 342 6.57 14.79 19.72
CA GLU A 342 5.85 15.17 20.93
C GLU A 342 4.55 14.37 21.02
N ASN A 343 4.31 13.83 22.23
CA ASN A 343 3.16 13.07 22.67
C ASN A 343 1.81 13.68 22.28
N PRO A 344 0.86 12.93 21.70
CA PRO A 344 -0.55 13.22 21.82
C PRO A 344 -1.07 12.51 23.08
N ALA A 345 -0.67 12.99 24.26
CA ALA A 345 -1.21 12.56 25.54
C ALA A 345 -1.99 13.74 26.14
N ASP A 346 -3.13 14.08 25.51
CA ASP A 346 -4.18 14.86 26.16
C ASP A 346 -5.51 14.66 25.42
N TYR A 347 -6.17 13.55 25.73
CA TYR A 347 -7.62 13.38 25.54
C TYR A 347 -8.12 12.64 26.79
N ASP A 348 -8.35 13.43 27.84
CA ASP A 348 -9.09 13.12 29.06
C ASP A 348 -10.50 12.59 28.68
N GLU A 349 -10.82 11.34 29.01
CA GLU A 349 -11.55 10.91 30.21
C GLU A 349 -13.03 11.36 30.23
N THR A 350 -13.93 10.41 29.92
CA THR A 350 -15.07 10.02 30.78
C THR A 350 -15.90 8.94 30.06
N HIS A 351 -15.90 7.70 30.58
CA HIS A 351 -17.16 6.99 30.86
C HIS A 351 -16.89 5.73 31.71
N GLU A 352 -17.26 5.89 32.98
CA GLU A 352 -17.97 4.94 33.86
C GLU A 352 -17.56 3.47 33.87
N GLU A 353 -16.79 3.17 34.91
CA GLU A 353 -16.74 1.90 35.61
C GLU A 353 -18.15 1.52 36.13
N VAL A 354 -18.75 0.45 35.61
CA VAL A 354 -19.79 -0.31 36.33
C VAL A 354 -19.21 -1.68 36.67
N LYS A 355 -18.67 -1.77 37.88
CA LYS A 355 -18.57 -3.04 38.61
C LYS A 355 -19.92 -3.34 39.24
N ALA A 356 -20.45 -4.52 38.98
CA ALA A 356 -21.37 -5.18 39.89
C ALA A 356 -21.06 -6.68 39.92
N GLU A 357 -20.85 -7.15 41.14
CA GLU A 357 -20.59 -8.52 41.55
C GLU A 357 -21.81 -9.43 41.32
N CYS A 358 -21.58 -10.60 40.73
CA CYS A 358 -22.18 -11.91 41.03
C CYS A 358 -21.55 -12.98 40.11
#